data_AF-A0A6S7GQH4-F1
#
_entry.id   AF-A0A6S7GQH4-F1
#
_cell.length_a   1.000
_cell.length_b   1.000
_cell.length_c   1.000
_cell.angle_alpha   90.00
_cell.angle_beta   90.00
_cell.angle_gamma   90.00
#
_symmetry.space_group_name_H-M   'P 1'
#
loop_
_entity.id
_entity.type
_entity.pdbx_description
1 polymer ?
#
loop_
_entity_poly.entity_id
_entity_poly.type
_entity_poly.pdbx_seq_one_letter_code
_entity_poly.pdbx_strand_id
1 'polypeptide(L)' 'MDSGLINAVLFIDLKKAFDTIDHNILLPKLACYGFNKKAIDLFRNYLSDRTQITVINNIRFDTRK' A
#
# COMPACT_ATOMS: atom_id res chain seq x y z
N MET A 1 23.05 -20.51 35.04
CA MET A 1 23.36 -20.18 33.63
C MET A 1 22.05 -19.76 33.02
N ASP A 2 21.80 -18.46 32.92
CA ASP A 2 20.58 -17.95 32.31
C ASP A 2 20.73 -18.07 30.79
N SER A 3 20.02 -19.04 30.23
CA SER A 3 19.88 -19.26 28.80
C SER A 3 19.09 -18.08 28.23
N GLY A 4 19.80 -16.99 27.89
CA GLY A 4 19.21 -15.76 27.37
C GLY A 4 18.35 -16.03 26.14
N LEU A 5 17.03 -16.04 26.31
CA LEU A 5 16.08 -16.08 25.21
C LEU A 5 16.22 -14.80 24.39
N ILE A 6 16.59 -14.93 23.14
CA ILE A 6 16.63 -13.83 22.18
C ILE A 6 15.19 -13.57 21.72
N ASN A 7 14.63 -12.42 22.09
CA ASN A 7 13.38 -11.93 21.51
C ASN A 7 13.70 -11.06 20.28
N ALA A 8 13.17 -11.44 19.12
CA ALA A 8 13.27 -10.68 17.88
C ALA A 8 11.91 -10.06 17.54
N VAL A 9 11.90 -8.76 17.25
CA VAL A 9 10.71 -8.04 16.77
C VAL A 9 10.99 -7.49 15.38
N LEU A 10 10.14 -7.84 14.42
CA LEU A 10 10.21 -7.35 13.05
C LEU A 10 9.18 -6.24 12.84
N PHE A 11 9.66 -5.04 12.51
CA PHE A 11 8.81 -3.91 12.13
C PHE A 11 8.83 -3.77 10.61
N ILE A 12 7.70 -4.04 9.95
CA ILE A 12 7.54 -3.91 8.51
C ILE A 12 6.80 -2.60 8.22
N ASP A 13 7.43 -1.71 7.45
CA ASP A 13 6.72 -0.56 6.89
C ASP A 13 5.80 -1.02 5.74
N LEU A 14 4.54 -1.27 6.10
CA LEU A 14 3.50 -1.69 5.16
C LEU A 14 3.22 -0.66 4.05
N LYS A 15 3.64 0.61 4.22
CA LYS A 15 3.48 1.63 3.19
C LYS A 15 4.21 1.27 1.90
N LYS A 16 5.38 0.61 2.01
CA LYS A 16 6.14 0.10 0.85
C LYS A 16 5.60 -1.21 0.31
N ALA A 17 4.97 -2.04 1.14
CA ALA A 17 4.47 -3.35 0.71
C ALA A 17 3.37 -3.23 -0.37
N PHE A 18 2.49 -2.23 -0.26
CA PHE A 18 1.46 -1.99 -1.26
C PHE A 18 1.99 -1.40 -2.57
N ASP A 19 3.15 -0.73 -2.55
CA ASP A 19 3.79 -0.24 -3.79
C ASP A 19 4.48 -1.37 -4.58
N THR A 20 4.82 -2.51 -3.93
CA THR A 20 5.53 -3.65 -4.56
C THR A 20 4.66 -4.85 -4.91
N ILE A 21 3.42 -4.92 -4.41
CA ILE A 21 2.51 -6.02 -4.73
C ILE A 21 1.99 -5.87 -6.16
N ASP A 22 2.04 -6.93 -6.95
CA ASP A 22 1.41 -6.93 -8.28
C ASP A 22 -0.12 -6.74 -8.14
N HIS A 23 -0.61 -5.61 -8.64
CA HIS A 23 -2.02 -5.24 -8.56
C HIS A 23 -2.92 -6.20 -9.35
N ASN A 24 -2.40 -6.83 -10.41
CA ASN A 24 -3.14 -7.82 -11.20
C ASN A 24 -3.38 -9.11 -10.42
N ILE A 25 -2.54 -9.40 -9.41
CA ILE A 25 -2.72 -10.55 -8.51
C ILE A 25 -3.58 -10.16 -7.31
N LEU A 26 -3.42 -8.94 -6.79
CA LEU A 26 -4.13 -8.48 -5.60
C LEU A 26 -5.63 -8.31 -5.82
N LEU A 27 -6.05 -7.64 -6.91
CA LEU A 27 -7.48 -7.35 -7.12
C LEU A 27 -8.35 -8.61 -7.28
N PRO A 28 -7.93 -9.65 -8.04
CA PRO A 28 -8.67 -10.91 -8.09
C PRO A 28 -8.74 -11.62 -6.73
N LYS A 29 -7.67 -11.59 -5.93
CA LYS A 29 -7.68 -12.18 -4.59
C LYS A 29 -8.68 -11.50 -3.66
N LEU A 30 -8.78 -10.17 -3.70
CA LEU A 30 -9.78 -9.44 -2.93
C LEU A 30 -11.21 -9.85 -3.33
N ALA A 31 -11.47 -10.06 -4.62
CA ALA A 31 -12.75 -10.61 -5.08
C ALA A 31 -13.01 -12.02 -4.52
N CYS A 32 -12.01 -12.91 -4.54
CA CYS A 32 -12.12 -14.25 -3.96
C CYS A 32 -12.37 -14.23 -2.45
N TYR A 33 -11.87 -13.23 -1.72
CA TYR A 33 -12.12 -13.03 -0.29
C TYR A 33 -13.47 -12.38 0.01
N GLY A 34 -14.32 -12.14 -1.00
CA GLY A 34 -15.68 -11.63 -0.81
C GLY A 34 -15.79 -10.10 -0.72
N PHE A 35 -14.74 -9.36 -1.12
CA PHE A 35 -14.85 -7.91 -1.22
C PHE A 35 -15.85 -7.53 -2.32
N ASN A 36 -16.71 -6.57 -2.02
CA ASN A 36 -17.66 -6.07 -3.01
C ASN A 36 -16.96 -5.24 -4.11
N LYS A 37 -17.67 -5.05 -5.22
CA LYS A 37 -17.15 -4.34 -6.39
C LYS A 37 -16.67 -2.91 -6.07
N LYS A 38 -17.39 -2.17 -5.22
CA LYS A 38 -17.02 -0.79 -4.84
C LYS A 38 -15.70 -0.75 -4.08
N ALA A 39 -15.46 -1.71 -3.18
CA ALA A 39 -14.21 -1.81 -2.45
C ALA A 39 -13.05 -2.15 -3.40
N ILE A 40 -13.25 -3.11 -4.31
CA ILE A 40 -12.24 -3.48 -5.31
C ILE A 40 -11.92 -2.31 -6.24
N ASP A 41 -12.92 -1.55 -6.68
CA ASP A 41 -12.73 -0.37 -7.52
C ASP A 41 -11.98 0.75 -6.77
N LEU A 42 -12.24 0.92 -5.46
CA LEU A 42 -11.46 1.82 -4.61
C LEU A 42 -9.99 1.39 -4.55
N PHE A 43 -9.71 0.11 -4.32
CA PHE A 43 -8.34 -0.41 -4.30
C PHE A 43 -7.65 -0.25 -5.65
N ARG A 44 -8.35 -0.53 -6.76
CA ARG A 44 -7.82 -0.32 -8.11
C ARG A 44 -7.38 1.13 -8.27
N ASN A 45 -8.28 2.08 -8.05
CA ASN A 45 -8.00 3.51 -8.21
C ASN A 45 -6.92 4.02 -7.25
N TYR A 46 -6.81 3.47 -6.05
CA TYR A 46 -5.80 3.86 -5.07
C TYR A 46 -4.40 3.36 -5.44
N LEU A 47 -4.31 2.21 -6.09
CA LEU A 47 -3.05 1.53 -6.41
C LEU A 47 -2.53 1.87 -7.81
N SER A 48 -3.40 2.22 -8.76
CA SER A 48 -3.00 2.69 -10.10
C SER A 48 -2.82 4.20 -10.16
N ASP A 49 -1.85 4.66 -10.95
CA ASP A 49 -1.73 6.05 -11.45
C ASP A 49 -1.78 7.16 -10.37
N ARG A 50 -1.17 6.92 -9.21
CA ARG A 50 -1.08 7.97 -8.18
C ARG A 50 -0.11 9.07 -8.58
N THR A 51 -0.68 10.27 -8.77
CA THR A 51 0.06 11.54 -8.75
C THR A 51 0.05 12.14 -7.35
N GLN A 52 1.21 12.53 -6.86
CA GLN A 52 1.30 13.28 -5.61
C GLN A 52 1.30 14.78 -5.93
N ILE A 53 0.31 15.49 -5.38
CA ILE A 53 0.21 16.95 -5.52
C ILE A 53 0.57 17.58 -4.19
N THR A 54 1.49 18.54 -4.21
CA THR A 54 1.85 19.36 -3.04
C THR A 54 1.70 20.82 -3.39
N VAL A 55 1.11 21.62 -2.49
CA VAL A 55 0.95 23.07 -2.66
C VAL A 55 1.78 23.78 -1.61
N ILE A 56 2.70 24.64 -2.05
CA ILE A 56 3.53 25.49 -1.17
C ILE A 56 3.37 26.92 -1.63
N ASN A 57 2.95 27.83 -0.75
CA ASN A 57 2.73 29.26 -1.06
C ASN A 57 1.88 29.47 -2.35
N ASN A 58 0.77 28.75 -2.46
CA ASN A 58 -0.12 28.73 -3.65
C ASN A 58 0.49 28.20 -4.95
N ILE A 59 1.71 27.65 -4.92
CA ILE A 59 2.34 27.01 -6.07
C ILE A 59 2.09 25.51 -6.00
N ARG A 60 1.50 24.95 -7.08
CA ARG A 60 1.20 23.53 -7.20
C ARG A 60 2.38 22.78 -7.82
N PHE A 61 2.87 21.77 -7.12
CA PHE A 61 3.87 20.82 -7.60
C PHE A 61 3.18 19.48 -7.81
N ASP A 62 3.37 18.89 -8.99
CA ASP A 62 2.86 17.56 -9.34
C ASP A 62 4.07 16.65 -9.57
N THR A 63 4.17 15.59 -8.77
CA THR A 63 5.18 14.56 -8.91
C THR A 63 4.46 13.25 -9.22
N ARG A 64 4.68 12.72 -10.43
CA ARG A 64 4.34 11.34 -10.74
C ARG A 64 5.27 10.45 -9.91
N LYS A 65 4.68 9.58 -9.10
CA LYS A 65 5.43 8.63 -8.29
C LYS A 65 6.04 7.54 -9.16
#